data_AF-A0A7S4KII0-F1
#
_entry.id   AF-A0A7S4KII0-F1
#
_cell.length_a   1.000
_cell.length_b   1.000
_cell.length_c   1.000
_cell.angle_alpha   90.00
_cell.angle_beta   90.00
_cell.angle_gamma   90.00
#
_symmetry.space_group_name_H-M   'P 1'
#
loop_
_entity.id
_entity.type
_entity.pdbx_description
1 polymer ?
#
loop_
_entity_poly.entity_id
_entity_poly.type
_entity_poly.pdbx_seq_one_letter_code
_entity_poly.pdbx_strand_id
1 'polypeptide(L)'
;NIDPTSESPVGKGEVVCFSLFAGPGGVNFADFAETVELKEIEIYKGGKKARSKSVRAVKSTRLWVDTTGDEGRKILEVFKEWFGDDRFKKIFHNWSFDGHLLANHGIEVGGFKGDTVHMARLWDTSRQGRGGYKLSSLMQDLLGWGKTDMKEVFGRFKLKKDGTPGKVVYLPDSLTLQTDPNVTMFEKWIHYSTYDT
;
A
#
# COMPACT_ATOMS: atom_id res chain seq x y z
N ASN A 1 -21.97 -3.04 10.04
CA ASN A 1 -21.66 -3.92 11.19
C ASN A 1 -20.85 -5.04 10.60
N ILE A 2 -19.53 -5.00 10.79
CA ILE A 2 -18.59 -6.01 10.27
C ILE A 2 -18.70 -7.19 11.23
N ASP A 3 -19.01 -8.39 10.72
CA ASP A 3 -18.94 -9.59 11.54
C ASP A 3 -17.47 -10.03 11.64
N PRO A 4 -16.84 -9.94 12.82
CA PRO A 4 -15.42 -10.26 12.97
C PRO A 4 -15.09 -11.71 12.64
N THR A 5 -16.06 -12.62 12.67
CA THR A 5 -15.82 -14.05 12.39
C THR A 5 -15.81 -14.38 10.89
N SER A 6 -16.51 -13.59 10.07
CA SER A 6 -16.52 -13.73 8.61
C SER A 6 -15.54 -12.80 7.90
N GLU A 7 -15.24 -11.63 8.47
CA GLU A 7 -14.43 -10.58 7.82
C GLU A 7 -13.03 -10.37 8.46
N SER A 8 -12.66 -11.12 9.50
CA SER A 8 -11.30 -11.03 10.06
C SER A 8 -10.26 -11.59 9.09
N PRO A 9 -9.13 -10.87 8.88
CA PRO A 9 -8.02 -11.41 8.11
C PRO A 9 -7.31 -12.55 8.85
N VAL A 10 -7.54 -12.75 10.15
CA VAL A 10 -6.89 -13.80 10.95
C VAL A 10 -7.35 -15.18 10.47
N GLY A 11 -6.42 -15.96 9.95
CA GLY A 11 -6.65 -17.32 9.45
C GLY A 11 -7.34 -17.41 8.08
N LYS A 12 -7.62 -16.27 7.42
CA LYS A 12 -8.35 -16.23 6.13
C LYS A 12 -7.81 -15.23 5.12
N GLY A 13 -6.99 -14.27 5.56
CA GLY A 13 -6.47 -13.20 4.73
C GLY A 13 -5.25 -13.62 3.92
N GLU A 14 -5.18 -13.14 2.69
CA GLU A 14 -4.08 -13.38 1.75
C GLU A 14 -3.26 -12.09 1.56
N VAL A 15 -1.93 -12.20 1.51
CA VAL A 15 -1.07 -11.09 1.08
C VAL A 15 -1.11 -11.09 -0.44
N VAL A 16 -1.72 -10.08 -1.05
CA VAL A 16 -1.83 -9.94 -2.52
C VAL A 16 -0.70 -9.09 -3.11
N CYS A 17 -0.15 -8.18 -2.30
CA CYS A 17 1.06 -7.45 -2.61
C CYS A 17 1.64 -6.85 -1.32
N PHE A 18 2.90 -6.43 -1.38
CA PHE A 18 3.49 -5.54 -0.37
C PHE A 18 4.52 -4.61 -1.00
N SER A 19 4.85 -3.52 -0.30
CA SER A 19 5.87 -2.57 -0.72
C SER A 19 6.95 -2.39 0.34
N LEU A 20 8.19 -2.22 -0.11
CA LEU A 20 9.36 -2.01 0.72
C LEU A 20 9.99 -0.67 0.40
N PHE A 21 10.55 -0.02 1.42
CA PHE A 21 11.39 1.16 1.27
C PHE A 21 12.70 0.97 2.03
N ALA A 22 13.83 1.01 1.31
CA ALA A 22 15.16 0.79 1.88
C ALA A 22 15.84 2.06 2.39
N GLY A 23 15.24 3.24 2.18
CA GLY A 23 15.83 4.53 2.56
C GLY A 23 16.88 5.06 1.57
N PRO A 24 17.30 6.33 1.70
CA PRO A 24 18.18 7.02 0.74
C PRO A 24 19.58 6.41 0.54
N GLY A 25 20.07 5.64 1.52
CA GLY A 25 21.34 4.91 1.44
C GLY A 25 21.18 3.39 1.39
N GLY A 26 19.96 2.92 1.18
CA GLY A 26 19.64 1.49 1.15
C GLY A 26 19.93 0.83 -0.19
N VAL A 27 19.40 -0.38 -0.33
CA VAL A 27 19.49 -1.17 -1.56
C VAL A 27 18.88 -0.41 -2.74
N ASN A 28 19.58 -0.43 -3.88
CA ASN A 28 19.05 0.00 -5.15
C ASN A 28 18.31 -1.16 -5.82
N PHE A 29 16.98 -1.19 -5.71
CA PHE A 29 16.16 -2.23 -6.32
C PHE A 29 16.12 -2.17 -7.85
N ALA A 30 16.51 -1.05 -8.46
CA ALA A 30 16.57 -0.95 -9.93
C ALA A 30 17.61 -1.90 -10.54
N ASP A 31 18.56 -2.40 -9.74
CA ASP A 31 19.57 -3.37 -10.18
C ASP A 31 19.02 -4.80 -10.25
N PHE A 32 17.84 -5.06 -9.66
CA PHE A 32 17.31 -6.42 -9.45
C PHE A 32 15.84 -6.59 -9.87
N ALA A 33 15.15 -5.52 -10.26
CA ALA A 33 13.72 -5.54 -10.57
C ALA A 33 13.39 -4.65 -11.79
N GLU A 34 12.27 -4.96 -12.44
CA GLU A 34 11.72 -4.10 -13.49
C GLU A 34 11.34 -2.73 -12.92
N THR A 35 11.68 -1.67 -13.66
CA THR A 35 11.27 -0.31 -13.30
C THR A 35 9.95 0.02 -13.98
N VAL A 36 8.91 0.23 -13.18
CA VAL A 36 7.63 0.74 -13.67
C VAL A 36 7.72 2.25 -13.79
N GLU A 37 7.70 2.76 -15.03
CA GLU A 37 7.52 4.19 -15.30
C GLU A 37 6.04 4.51 -15.40
N LEU A 38 5.56 5.41 -14.53
CA LEU A 38 4.22 5.96 -14.70
C LEU A 38 4.19 6.88 -15.90
N LYS A 39 3.46 6.46 -16.92
CA LYS A 39 2.97 7.39 -17.95
C LYS A 39 1.86 8.23 -17.32
N GLU A 40 1.79 9.52 -17.69
CA GLU A 40 0.96 10.56 -17.06
C GLU A 40 -0.35 10.04 -16.43
N ILE A 41 -0.51 10.18 -15.11
CA ILE A 41 -1.73 9.76 -14.40
C ILE A 41 -2.76 10.88 -14.47
N GLU A 42 -3.89 10.64 -15.12
CA GLU A 42 -5.11 11.42 -14.89
C GLU A 42 -5.62 11.16 -13.47
N ILE A 43 -5.50 12.17 -12.61
CA ILE A 43 -6.14 12.24 -11.29
C ILE A 43 -7.52 12.86 -11.50
N TYR A 44 -8.58 12.23 -10.99
CA TYR A 44 -9.91 12.85 -10.92
C TYR A 44 -9.96 13.93 -9.83
N LYS A 45 -9.17 15.00 -10.01
CA LYS A 45 -9.34 16.28 -9.31
C LYS A 45 -9.54 17.34 -10.37
N GLY A 46 -10.70 17.99 -10.34
CA GLY A 46 -11.16 18.94 -11.35
C GLY A 46 -10.10 19.98 -11.73
N GLY A 47 -9.40 19.71 -12.83
CA GLY A 47 -8.62 20.67 -13.58
C GLY A 47 -7.28 21.07 -12.97
N LYS A 48 -6.21 20.36 -13.38
CA LYS A 48 -5.00 20.92 -14.03
C LYS A 48 -4.09 19.77 -14.44
N LYS A 49 -3.75 19.70 -15.73
CA LYS A 49 -2.77 18.75 -16.28
C LYS A 49 -1.38 19.12 -15.75
N ALA A 50 -0.81 18.30 -14.87
CA ALA A 50 0.60 18.42 -14.50
C ALA A 50 1.43 17.58 -15.49
N ARG A 51 2.32 18.24 -16.24
CA ARG A 51 3.31 17.56 -17.09
C ARG A 51 4.40 16.97 -16.19
N SER A 52 4.54 15.64 -16.19
CA SER A 52 5.72 14.97 -15.63
C SER A 52 6.54 14.40 -16.78
N LYS A 53 7.81 14.79 -16.90
CA LYS A 53 8.73 14.16 -17.85
C LYS A 53 9.11 12.79 -17.29
N SER A 54 8.86 11.72 -18.06
CA SER A 54 9.38 10.40 -17.69
C SER A 54 10.90 10.43 -17.82
N VAL A 55 11.58 10.10 -16.72
CA VAL A 55 13.03 9.87 -16.68
C VAL A 55 13.19 8.49 -16.11
N ARG A 56 13.84 7.59 -16.86
CA ARG A 56 14.17 6.26 -16.40
C ARG A 56 14.93 6.36 -15.09
N ALA A 57 14.35 5.84 -14.02
CA ALA A 57 14.95 5.89 -12.70
C ALA A 57 16.21 5.01 -12.69
N VAL A 58 17.38 5.66 -12.66
CA VAL A 58 18.69 4.97 -12.56
C VAL A 58 18.87 4.33 -11.18
N LYS A 59 18.07 4.77 -10.18
CA LYS A 59 18.01 4.18 -8.85
C LYS A 59 16.58 4.14 -8.33
N SER A 60 16.22 3.07 -7.63
CA SER A 60 14.97 2.97 -6.86
C SER A 60 15.26 2.38 -5.48
N THR A 61 14.90 3.10 -4.42
CA THR A 61 14.94 2.60 -3.03
C THR A 61 13.60 2.00 -2.61
N ARG A 62 12.66 1.85 -3.55
CA ARG A 62 11.33 1.27 -3.34
C ARG A 62 11.19 0.01 -4.18
N LEU A 63 10.56 -1.01 -3.61
CA LEU A 63 10.18 -2.24 -4.30
C LEU A 63 8.69 -2.46 -4.07
N TRP A 64 7.98 -2.81 -5.13
CA TRP A 64 6.62 -3.35 -5.04
C TRP A 64 6.68 -4.81 -5.43
N VAL A 65 6.01 -5.67 -4.68
CA VAL A 65 6.06 -7.12 -4.86
C VAL A 65 4.64 -7.63 -5.06
N ASP A 66 4.43 -8.29 -6.22
CA ASP A 66 3.20 -9.03 -6.50
C ASP A 66 3.26 -10.40 -5.83
N THR A 67 2.25 -10.73 -5.03
CA THR A 67 2.13 -12.04 -4.38
C THR A 67 0.83 -12.75 -4.74
N THR A 68 0.18 -12.37 -5.84
CA THR A 68 -1.06 -13.00 -6.32
C THR A 68 -0.83 -14.34 -7.00
N GLY A 69 -1.78 -15.26 -6.79
CA GLY A 69 -1.78 -16.57 -7.44
C GLY A 69 -0.63 -17.47 -7.00
N ASP A 70 -0.42 -18.56 -7.76
CA ASP A 70 0.56 -19.59 -7.40
C ASP A 70 2.01 -19.10 -7.50
N GLU A 71 2.32 -18.30 -8.52
CA GLU A 71 3.65 -17.71 -8.68
C GLU A 71 3.93 -16.67 -7.58
N GLY A 72 2.93 -15.84 -7.24
CA GLY A 72 3.05 -14.87 -6.16
C GLY A 72 3.29 -15.50 -4.79
N ARG A 73 2.69 -16.67 -4.51
CA ARG A 73 2.99 -17.45 -3.29
C ARG A 73 4.43 -17.92 -3.24
N LYS A 74 5.00 -18.38 -4.37
CA LYS A 74 6.43 -18.73 -4.44
C LYS A 74 7.32 -17.52 -4.22
N ILE A 75 6.95 -16.36 -4.76
CA ILE A 75 7.66 -15.10 -4.51
C ILE A 75 7.63 -14.76 -3.02
N LEU A 76 6.47 -14.85 -2.38
CA LEU A 76 6.33 -14.57 -0.95
C LEU A 76 7.20 -15.51 -0.09
N GLU A 77 7.31 -16.79 -0.45
CA GLU A 77 8.22 -17.73 0.22
C GLU A 77 9.69 -17.32 0.12
N VAL A 78 10.14 -16.72 -1.00
CA VAL A 78 11.51 -16.16 -1.10
C VAL A 78 11.73 -15.04 -0.08
N PHE A 79 10.72 -14.22 0.18
CA PHE A 79 10.83 -13.13 1.15
C PHE A 79 10.73 -13.58 2.60
N LYS A 80 10.31 -14.82 2.87
CA LYS A 80 10.15 -15.36 4.23
C LYS A 80 11.43 -15.25 5.06
N GLU A 81 12.57 -15.58 4.46
CA GLU A 81 13.88 -15.46 5.13
C GLU A 81 14.17 -14.00 5.52
N TRP A 82 13.92 -13.06 4.61
CA TRP A 82 14.12 -11.63 4.90
C TRP A 82 13.16 -11.12 5.98
N PHE A 83 11.88 -11.52 5.92
CA PHE A 83 10.88 -11.15 6.93
C PHE A 83 11.28 -11.66 8.32
N GLY A 84 11.72 -12.91 8.43
CA GLY A 84 12.13 -13.55 9.68
C GLY A 84 13.48 -13.10 10.24
N ASP A 85 14.33 -12.45 9.44
CA ASP A 85 15.68 -12.10 9.86
C ASP A 85 15.74 -10.81 10.71
N ASP A 86 16.16 -10.99 11.97
CA ASP A 86 16.30 -9.92 12.96
C ASP A 86 17.34 -8.84 12.61
N ARG A 87 18.28 -9.11 11.71
CA ARG A 87 19.29 -8.15 11.26
C ARG A 87 18.63 -7.01 10.49
N PHE A 88 17.59 -7.31 9.72
CA PHE A 88 16.85 -6.31 8.96
C PHE A 88 15.76 -5.71 9.83
N LYS A 89 15.93 -4.45 10.22
CA LYS A 89 14.97 -3.74 11.07
C LYS A 89 13.80 -3.23 10.24
N LYS A 90 12.58 -3.61 10.61
CA LYS A 90 11.34 -3.24 9.92
C LYS A 90 10.48 -2.31 10.77
N ILE A 91 9.89 -1.31 10.12
CA ILE A 91 8.95 -0.36 10.72
C ILE A 91 7.63 -0.48 9.96
N PHE A 92 6.53 -0.52 10.70
CA PHE A 92 5.19 -0.66 10.15
C PHE A 92 4.30 0.53 10.54
N HIS A 93 3.12 0.57 9.94
CA HIS A 93 2.02 1.40 10.39
C HIS A 93 0.83 0.48 10.67
N ASN A 94 0.48 0.30 11.95
CA ASN A 94 -0.54 -0.67 12.38
C ASN A 94 -0.12 -2.14 12.16
N TRP A 95 1.04 -2.51 12.73
CA TRP A 95 1.70 -3.81 12.59
C TRP A 95 0.77 -5.01 12.83
N SER A 96 -0.15 -4.93 13.79
CA SER A 96 -1.03 -6.06 14.10
C SER A 96 -1.82 -6.55 12.89
N PHE A 97 -2.17 -5.67 11.96
CA PHE A 97 -2.86 -6.07 10.74
C PHE A 97 -1.93 -6.87 9.80
N ASP A 98 -0.76 -6.30 9.47
CA ASP A 98 0.22 -6.94 8.59
C ASP A 98 0.77 -8.25 9.20
N GLY A 99 1.02 -8.26 10.50
CA GLY A 99 1.52 -9.43 11.21
C GLY A 99 0.54 -10.61 11.17
N HIS A 100 -0.77 -10.36 11.30
CA HIS A 100 -1.77 -11.42 11.13
C HIS A 100 -1.86 -11.92 9.69
N LEU A 101 -1.74 -11.03 8.69
CA LEU A 101 -1.71 -11.43 7.30
C LEU A 101 -0.49 -12.31 7.03
N LEU A 102 0.71 -11.87 7.42
CA LEU A 102 1.96 -12.62 7.23
C LEU A 102 1.93 -13.98 7.96
N ALA A 103 1.35 -14.03 9.17
CA ALA A 103 1.22 -15.28 9.92
C ALA A 103 0.37 -16.33 9.19
N ASN A 104 -0.62 -15.94 8.38
CA ASN A 104 -1.41 -16.88 7.56
C ASN A 104 -0.55 -17.58 6.50
N HIS A 105 0.57 -16.98 6.11
CA HIS A 105 1.56 -17.52 5.17
C HIS A 105 2.72 -18.23 5.90
N GLY A 106 2.55 -18.50 7.20
CA GLY A 106 3.60 -19.08 8.04
C GLY A 106 4.84 -18.19 8.16
N ILE A 107 4.69 -16.87 7.98
CA ILE A 107 5.77 -15.90 8.13
C ILE A 107 5.69 -15.30 9.53
N GLU A 108 6.73 -15.60 10.33
CA GLU A 108 6.99 -14.90 11.58
C GLU A 108 7.98 -13.77 11.30
N VAL A 109 7.59 -12.53 11.59
CA VAL A 109 8.44 -11.37 11.29
C VAL A 109 9.43 -11.14 12.42
N GLY A 110 10.71 -11.29 12.08
CA GLY A 110 11.83 -10.84 12.88
C GLY A 110 12.16 -9.36 12.61
N GLY A 111 12.97 -8.78 13.48
CA GLY A 111 13.53 -7.44 13.28
C GLY A 111 12.49 -6.32 13.43
N PHE A 112 11.35 -6.60 14.06
CA PHE A 112 10.36 -5.56 14.38
C PHE A 112 11.02 -4.44 15.20
N LYS A 113 11.10 -3.25 14.61
CA LYS A 113 11.79 -2.09 15.18
C LYS A 113 10.84 -1.01 15.65
N GLY A 114 9.63 -0.94 15.08
CA GLY A 114 8.63 0.00 15.52
C GLY A 114 7.33 -0.07 14.73
N ASP A 115 6.31 0.52 15.33
CA ASP A 115 5.02 0.77 14.70
C ASP A 115 4.68 2.24 14.92
N THR A 116 4.49 2.96 13.82
CA THR A 116 4.25 4.40 13.83
C THR A 116 2.95 4.79 14.55
N VAL A 117 1.94 3.92 14.60
CA VAL A 117 0.72 4.14 15.40
C VAL A 117 1.06 4.14 16.89
N HIS A 118 1.81 3.13 17.33
CA HIS A 118 2.22 3.00 18.74
C HIS A 118 3.17 4.13 19.15
N MET A 119 4.15 4.45 18.31
CA MET A 119 5.08 5.57 18.55
C MET A 119 4.33 6.90 18.67
N ALA A 120 3.39 7.18 17.77
CA ALA A 120 2.59 8.40 17.83
C ALA A 120 1.68 8.46 19.07
N ARG A 121 1.14 7.31 19.50
CA ARG A 121 0.33 7.23 20.71
C ARG A 121 1.14 7.45 21.99
N LEU A 122 2.38 6.97 22.04
CA LEU A 122 3.30 7.26 23.14
C LEU A 122 3.72 8.74 23.17
N TRP A 123 3.89 9.34 21.99
CA TRP A 123 4.23 10.76 21.86
C TRP A 123 3.10 11.68 22.32
N ASP A 124 1.87 11.45 21.85
CA ASP A 124 0.70 12.26 22.21
C ASP A 124 -0.58 11.41 22.16
N THR A 125 -1.09 11.05 23.33
CA THR A 125 -2.32 10.25 23.47
C THR A 125 -3.60 11.01 23.13
N SER A 126 -3.55 12.35 23.05
CA SER A 126 -4.72 13.23 22.93
C SER A 126 -5.16 13.54 21.49
N ARG A 127 -4.55 12.87 20.50
CA ARG A 127 -4.77 13.15 19.07
C ARG A 127 -6.14 12.78 18.50
N GLN A 128 -7.05 12.19 19.26
CA GLN A 128 -8.36 11.72 18.75
C GLN A 128 -9.17 12.84 18.06
N GLY A 129 -9.10 14.08 18.57
CA GLY A 129 -9.74 15.26 17.95
C GLY A 129 -8.99 15.86 16.75
N ARG A 130 -7.82 15.30 16.39
CA ARG A 130 -6.88 15.81 15.37
C ARG A 130 -6.60 14.78 14.28
N GLY A 131 -7.60 13.97 13.93
CA GLY A 131 -7.45 12.88 12.95
C GLY A 131 -6.84 11.59 13.51
N GLY A 132 -6.49 11.57 14.80
CA GLY A 132 -6.00 10.38 15.49
C GLY A 132 -4.60 9.96 15.03
N TYR A 133 -4.46 8.67 14.75
CA TYR A 133 -3.18 8.02 14.44
C TYR A 133 -3.16 7.39 13.04
N LYS A 134 -4.10 7.75 12.16
CA LYS A 134 -4.06 7.31 10.77
C LYS A 134 -2.80 7.84 10.09
N LEU A 135 -2.20 7.03 9.22
CA LEU A 135 -0.97 7.41 8.52
C LEU A 135 -1.08 8.78 7.84
N SER A 136 -2.19 9.04 7.14
CA SER A 136 -2.44 10.33 6.46
C SER A 136 -2.47 11.51 7.43
N SER A 137 -3.09 11.36 8.61
CA SER A 137 -3.13 12.41 9.62
C SER A 137 -1.77 12.65 10.28
N LEU A 138 -1.00 11.58 10.53
CA LEU A 138 0.36 11.70 11.08
C LEU A 138 1.32 12.35 10.08
N MET A 139 1.26 11.98 8.80
CA MET A 139 2.06 12.60 7.74
C MET A 139 1.76 14.09 7.60
N GLN A 140 0.47 14.47 7.61
CA GLN A 140 0.09 15.87 7.50
C GLN A 140 0.58 16.69 8.69
N ASP A 141 0.43 16.18 9.91
CA ASP A 141 0.78 16.90 11.13
C ASP A 141 2.29 16.97 11.38
N LEU A 142 3.03 15.91 11.07
CA LEU A 142 4.46 15.80 11.41
C LEU A 142 5.38 16.19 10.26
N LEU A 143 4.97 15.96 9.00
CA LEU A 143 5.78 16.19 7.81
C LEU A 143 5.20 17.31 6.93
N GLY A 144 3.99 17.79 7.19
CA GLY A 144 3.29 18.73 6.32
C GLY A 144 2.87 18.11 4.97
N TRP A 145 2.90 16.78 4.86
CA TRP A 145 2.60 16.05 3.63
C TRP A 145 1.26 15.34 3.74
N GLY A 146 0.33 15.70 2.86
CA GLY A 146 -0.94 14.99 2.72
C GLY A 146 -0.73 13.65 2.01
N LYS A 147 -1.68 12.73 2.23
CA LYS A 147 -1.76 11.47 1.49
C LYS A 147 -3.00 11.53 0.60
N THR A 148 -2.92 11.07 -0.65
CA THR A 148 -4.08 11.09 -1.53
C THR A 148 -5.09 10.01 -1.10
N ASP A 149 -6.38 10.33 -1.08
CA ASP A 149 -7.41 9.37 -0.65
C ASP A 149 -7.65 8.29 -1.73
N MET A 150 -7.67 7.02 -1.33
CA MET A 150 -7.86 5.90 -2.28
C MET A 150 -9.15 6.04 -3.11
N LYS A 151 -10.24 6.56 -2.54
CA LYS A 151 -11.51 6.75 -3.27
C LYS A 151 -11.41 7.86 -4.30
N GLU A 152 -10.53 8.84 -4.11
CA GLU A 152 -10.27 9.89 -5.11
C GLU A 152 -9.52 9.32 -6.33
N VAL A 153 -8.65 8.33 -6.12
CA VAL A 153 -7.84 7.73 -7.20
C VAL A 153 -8.54 6.56 -7.88
N PHE A 154 -9.14 5.67 -7.09
CA PHE A 154 -9.62 4.36 -7.54
C PHE A 154 -11.14 4.18 -7.39
N GLY A 155 -11.85 5.21 -6.92
CA GLY A 155 -13.29 5.16 -6.76
C GLY A 155 -14.01 4.92 -8.08
N ARG A 156 -14.99 4.01 -8.07
CA ARG A 156 -15.87 3.72 -9.22
C ARG A 156 -17.30 4.05 -8.86
N PHE A 157 -18.06 4.56 -9.82
CA PHE A 157 -19.50 4.73 -9.63
C PHE A 157 -20.20 3.38 -9.71
N LYS A 158 -21.09 3.10 -8.75
CA LYS A 158 -22.00 1.96 -8.85
C LYS A 158 -22.93 2.15 -10.04
N LEU A 159 -23.06 1.13 -10.88
CA LEU A 159 -23.98 1.16 -12.01
C LEU A 159 -25.43 1.05 -11.52
N LYS A 160 -26.34 1.75 -12.18
CA LYS A 160 -27.79 1.56 -12.00
C LYS A 160 -28.25 0.32 -12.76
N LYS A 161 -29.53 -0.06 -12.57
CA LYS A 161 -30.17 -1.16 -13.31
C LYS A 161 -30.10 -0.99 -14.84
N ASP A 162 -30.01 0.25 -15.32
CA ASP A 162 -29.92 0.61 -16.74
C ASP A 162 -28.47 0.65 -17.29
N GLY A 163 -27.46 0.32 -16.48
CA GLY A 163 -26.06 0.35 -16.87
C GLY A 163 -25.39 1.73 -16.82
N THR A 164 -26.12 2.81 -16.50
CA THR A 164 -25.53 4.15 -16.36
C THR A 164 -24.87 4.35 -15.00
N PRO A 165 -23.84 5.23 -14.90
CA PRO A 165 -23.24 5.57 -13.61
C PRO A 165 -24.27 6.15 -12.61
N GLY A 166 -24.31 5.58 -11.42
CA GLY A 166 -25.04 6.12 -10.27
C GLY A 166 -24.27 7.23 -9.56
N LYS A 167 -24.79 7.68 -8.40
CA LYS A 167 -24.15 8.71 -7.56
C LYS A 167 -23.24 8.13 -6.47
N VAL A 168 -23.37 6.83 -6.19
CA VAL A 168 -22.63 6.16 -5.12
C VAL A 168 -21.28 5.72 -5.65
N VAL A 169 -20.21 6.28 -5.09
CA VAL A 169 -18.84 5.83 -5.34
C VAL A 169 -18.52 4.67 -4.40
N TYR A 170 -17.96 3.60 -4.93
CA TYR A 170 -17.38 2.51 -4.15
C TYR A 170 -15.89 2.37 -4.48
N LEU A 171 -15.12 1.90 -3.51
CA LEU A 171 -13.72 1.54 -3.70
C LEU A 171 -13.67 0.03 -3.99
N PRO A 172 -13.14 -0.42 -5.13
CA PRO A 172 -12.84 -1.83 -5.34
C PRO A 172 -11.81 -2.31 -4.31
N ASP A 173 -11.85 -3.60 -3.97
CA ASP A 173 -10.82 -4.21 -3.12
C ASP A 173 -9.45 -4.23 -3.82
N SER A 174 -8.39 -4.41 -3.03
CA SER A 174 -7.01 -4.35 -3.50
C SER A 174 -6.70 -5.36 -4.60
N LEU A 175 -7.25 -6.58 -4.51
CA LEU A 175 -7.02 -7.62 -5.53
C LEU A 175 -7.68 -7.20 -6.85
N THR A 176 -8.91 -6.70 -6.81
CA THR A 176 -9.60 -6.17 -7.99
C THR A 176 -8.85 -5.01 -8.65
N LEU A 177 -8.21 -4.13 -7.87
CA LEU A 177 -7.39 -3.04 -8.42
C LEU A 177 -6.10 -3.54 -9.07
N GLN A 178 -5.46 -4.54 -8.45
CA GLN A 178 -4.22 -5.14 -8.89
C GLN A 178 -4.39 -6.00 -10.15
N THR A 179 -5.48 -6.75 -10.24
CA THR A 179 -5.78 -7.62 -11.39
C THR A 179 -6.70 -6.95 -12.41
N ASP A 180 -6.79 -5.62 -12.39
CA ASP A 180 -7.65 -4.91 -13.33
C ASP A 180 -7.11 -5.09 -14.76
N PRO A 181 -7.98 -5.41 -15.75
CA PRO A 181 -7.56 -5.63 -17.13
C PRO A 181 -6.97 -4.36 -17.78
N ASN A 182 -7.24 -3.17 -17.23
CA ASN A 182 -6.59 -1.94 -17.65
C ASN A 182 -5.21 -1.81 -17.01
N VAL A 183 -4.15 -2.01 -17.80
CA VAL A 183 -2.75 -1.90 -17.37
C VAL A 183 -2.43 -0.57 -16.66
N THR A 184 -3.09 0.53 -17.05
CA THR A 184 -2.87 1.83 -16.40
C THR A 184 -3.40 1.87 -14.97
N MET A 185 -4.38 1.03 -14.63
CA MET A 185 -4.88 0.89 -13.27
C MET A 185 -3.87 0.18 -12.37
N PHE A 186 -3.25 -0.89 -12.90
CA PHE A 186 -2.19 -1.61 -12.22
C PHE A 186 -0.96 -0.71 -11.97
N GLU A 187 -0.52 0.03 -12.97
CA GLU A 187 0.58 1.01 -12.83
C GLU A 187 0.25 2.06 -11.76
N LYS A 188 -0.97 2.61 -11.78
CA LYS A 188 -1.46 3.54 -10.74
C LYS A 188 -1.46 2.91 -9.35
N TRP A 189 -1.87 1.64 -9.24
CA TRP A 189 -1.88 0.89 -7.99
C TRP A 189 -0.45 0.73 -7.43
N ILE A 190 0.52 0.35 -8.26
CA ILE A 190 1.93 0.24 -7.87
C ILE A 190 2.45 1.57 -7.32
N HIS A 191 2.20 2.67 -8.02
CA HIS A 191 2.66 3.98 -7.55
C HIS A 191 2.01 4.40 -6.23
N TYR A 192 0.70 4.26 -6.15
CA TYR A 192 -0.04 4.63 -4.95
C TYR A 192 0.41 3.82 -3.73
N SER A 193 0.59 2.51 -3.89
CA SER A 193 0.97 1.60 -2.80
C SER A 193 2.45 1.64 -2.42
N THR A 194 3.32 2.28 -3.23
CA THR A 194 4.76 2.43 -2.93
C THR A 194 5.18 3.81 -2.46
N TYR A 195 4.52 4.87 -2.93
CA TYR A 195 4.97 6.23 -2.69
C TYR A 195 3.90 7.12 -2.09
N ASP A 196 2.70 7.10 -2.68
CA ASP A 196 1.58 8.00 -2.38
C ASP A 196 1.99 9.49 -2.24
N THR A 197 1.80 10.25 -3.31
CA THR A 197 1.98 11.71 -3.34
C THR A 197 0.75 12.47 -2.86
#